data_AF-A0A368G5L3-F1
#
_entry.id   AF-A0A368G5L3-F1
#
_cell.length_a   1.000
_cell.length_b   1.000
_cell.length_c   1.000
_cell.angle_alpha   90.00
_cell.angle_beta   90.00
_cell.angle_gamma   90.00
#
_symmetry.space_group_name_H-M   'P 1'
#
loop_
_entity.id
_entity.type
_entity.pdbx_description
1 polymer ?
#
loop_
_entity_poly.entity_id
_entity_poly.type
_entity_poly.pdbx_seq_one_letter_code
_entity_poly.pdbx_strand_id
1 'polypeptide(L)'
;LQYCSLLAYIVILFIKINKPFTTSYKDGVAQLIINETDTSCDGLYTLTARNSQGSDVVEVNLCVKRVPHAPSGSLQVTLIEAACKLSWNPPADDGKSAIVGYVIEQYDDKTKKWAFLARTTATDFTTDKQRYGSYHRFRVAAENEIGVGPYIESDKVKIRPGTLALDLEKPVVTTEGVSVVAKWNPLPINGVKYLVEIKEAKSRRPWTAASSEPVEGDSFMITGLTSGEDYTVRVTAITPEVQGTPSQESEIFKYENVIENERPSFLVAPDDVTVVKGAKMKISAEFKGYPAPEVQWFKNGKEIFSGQRLWIETMDGVSSLNIGEIREDDEADYSVGSRDENLITTSYGNWCEGKKKKTY
;
A
#
# COMPACT_ATOMS: atom_id res chain seq x y z
N LEU A 1 -15.31 49.30 45.20
CA LEU A 1 -16.06 48.66 46.30
C LEU A 1 -17.22 49.58 46.63
N GLN A 2 -18.44 49.25 46.20
CA GLN A 2 -19.63 49.96 46.65
C GLN A 2 -20.08 49.32 47.96
N TYR A 3 -20.22 50.14 49.01
CA TYR A 3 -20.66 49.71 50.33
C TYR A 3 -22.12 50.15 50.50
N CYS A 4 -23.01 49.22 50.80
CA CYS A 4 -24.39 49.53 51.18
C CYS A 4 -24.57 49.23 52.67
N SER A 5 -24.77 50.27 53.48
CA SER A 5 -25.17 50.15 54.88
C SER A 5 -26.63 50.58 55.03
N LEU A 6 -27.51 49.62 55.34
CA LEU A 6 -28.88 49.89 55.77
C LEU A 6 -28.91 49.93 57.31
N LEU A 7 -29.38 51.05 57.87
CA LEU A 7 -29.45 51.29 59.32
C LEU A 7 -30.64 50.53 59.95
N ALA A 8 -30.34 49.52 60.77
CA ALA A 8 -30.77 49.34 62.17
C ALA A 8 -30.55 47.89 62.67
N TYR A 9 -30.48 46.89 61.79
CA TYR A 9 -30.01 45.54 62.09
C TYR A 9 -29.20 45.05 60.88
N ILE A 10 -27.94 44.68 61.13
CA ILE A 10 -26.85 44.75 60.16
C ILE A 10 -26.86 43.51 59.25
N VAL A 11 -27.19 43.71 57.97
CA VAL A 11 -26.79 42.80 56.88
C VAL A 11 -25.71 43.51 56.08
N ILE A 12 -24.44 43.12 56.27
CA ILE A 12 -23.36 43.61 55.40
C ILE A 12 -23.13 42.53 54.36
N LEU A 13 -23.48 42.87 53.14
CA LEU A 13 -23.25 42.05 51.98
C LEU A 13 -21.90 42.48 51.38
N PHE A 14 -20.84 41.72 51.66
CA PHE A 14 -19.52 41.97 51.06
C PHE A 14 -19.51 41.33 49.69
N ILE A 15 -19.84 42.11 48.67
CA ILE A 15 -19.73 41.60 47.30
C ILE A 15 -19.08 42.64 46.42
N LYS A 16 -18.03 42.20 45.73
CA LYS A 16 -17.47 42.90 44.58
C LYS A 16 -18.41 42.67 43.38
N ILE A 17 -19.66 43.15 43.45
CA ILE A 17 -20.57 43.11 42.30
C ILE A 17 -20.20 44.30 41.42
N ASN A 18 -19.59 44.02 40.28
CA ASN A 18 -19.32 45.04 39.26
C ASN A 18 -20.55 45.24 38.33
N LYS A 19 -21.74 44.90 38.80
CA LYS A 19 -23.02 44.90 38.07
C LYS A 19 -24.11 45.61 38.87
N PRO A 20 -25.12 46.19 38.20
CA PRO A 20 -26.27 46.75 38.90
C PRO A 20 -26.99 45.68 39.74
N PHE A 21 -27.19 45.98 41.01
CA PHE A 21 -27.88 45.09 41.95
C PHE A 21 -28.83 45.88 42.84
N THR A 22 -29.82 45.18 43.38
CA THR A 22 -30.75 45.70 44.39
C THR A 22 -30.68 44.81 45.62
N THR A 23 -30.73 45.41 46.81
CA THR A 23 -30.86 44.68 48.08
C THR A 23 -32.13 45.08 48.80
N SER A 24 -32.74 44.13 49.52
CA SER A 24 -33.85 44.41 50.43
C SER A 24 -33.76 43.55 51.68
N TYR A 25 -34.31 44.04 52.77
CA TYR A 25 -34.44 43.30 54.02
C TYR A 25 -35.82 43.57 54.62
N LYS A 26 -36.61 42.52 54.81
CA LYS A 26 -37.94 42.61 55.40
C LYS A 26 -38.31 41.31 56.11
N ASP A 27 -38.90 41.42 57.30
CA ASP A 27 -39.42 40.29 58.09
C ASP A 27 -38.41 39.14 58.27
N GLY A 28 -37.14 39.47 58.52
CA GLY A 28 -36.07 38.49 58.72
C GLY A 28 -35.43 37.95 57.43
N VAL A 29 -35.92 38.36 56.25
CA VAL A 29 -35.42 37.89 54.95
C VAL A 29 -34.56 38.96 54.29
N ALA A 30 -33.30 38.64 54.02
CA ALA A 30 -32.42 39.43 53.18
C ALA A 30 -32.48 38.92 51.74
N GLN A 31 -32.61 39.82 50.76
CA GLN A 31 -32.59 39.49 49.34
C GLN A 31 -31.55 40.32 48.60
N LEU A 32 -30.81 39.66 47.72
CA LEU A 32 -29.95 40.28 46.70
C LEU A 32 -30.51 39.93 45.33
N ILE A 33 -30.74 40.94 44.50
CA ILE A 33 -31.16 40.78 43.11
C ILE A 33 -30.06 41.37 42.23
N ILE A 34 -29.44 40.54 41.40
CA ILE A 34 -28.52 40.98 40.35
C ILE A 34 -29.36 41.09 39.08
N ASN A 35 -29.52 42.30 38.56
CA ASN A 35 -30.48 42.56 37.47
C ASN A 35 -30.02 41.96 36.14
N GLU A 36 -28.71 41.88 35.91
CA GLU A 36 -28.10 41.30 34.71
C GLU A 36 -26.87 40.47 35.11
N THR A 37 -26.95 39.15 34.92
CA THR A 37 -25.87 38.23 35.23
C THR A 37 -25.03 37.94 34.00
N ASP A 38 -23.70 38.08 34.12
CA ASP A 38 -22.72 37.54 33.18
C ASP A 38 -21.59 36.86 33.96
N THR A 39 -20.51 36.48 33.28
CA THR A 39 -19.42 35.73 33.93
C THR A 39 -18.57 36.56 34.88
N SER A 40 -18.76 37.88 34.92
CA SER A 40 -18.18 38.70 36.00
C SER A 40 -18.92 38.52 37.33
N CYS A 41 -20.13 37.93 37.30
CA CYS A 41 -20.88 37.57 38.50
C CYS A 41 -20.44 36.23 39.09
N ASP A 42 -19.63 35.42 38.40
CA ASP A 42 -19.09 34.19 38.97
C ASP A 42 -18.22 34.46 40.21
N GLY A 43 -18.39 33.64 41.25
CA GLY A 43 -17.51 33.66 42.41
C GLY A 43 -18.21 33.41 43.74
N LEU A 44 -17.46 33.61 44.80
CA LEU A 44 -17.92 33.43 46.18
C LEU A 44 -18.60 34.69 46.70
N TYR A 45 -19.84 34.54 47.17
CA TYR A 45 -20.66 35.59 47.76
C TYR A 45 -20.75 35.33 49.26
N THR A 46 -20.33 36.31 50.06
CA THR A 46 -20.36 36.18 51.52
C THR A 46 -21.48 37.05 52.09
N LEU A 47 -22.44 36.41 52.75
CA LEU A 47 -23.50 37.07 53.50
C LEU A 47 -23.12 37.05 54.99
N THR A 48 -22.99 38.23 55.58
CA THR A 48 -22.74 38.39 57.01
C THR A 48 -23.97 38.99 57.68
N ALA A 49 -24.55 38.24 58.62
CA ALA A 49 -25.61 38.70 59.50
C ALA A 49 -24.98 39.12 60.84
N ARG A 50 -25.26 40.33 61.34
CA ARG A 50 -24.68 40.83 62.58
C ARG A 50 -25.71 41.56 63.45
N ASN A 51 -25.66 41.34 64.76
CA ASN A 51 -26.42 42.08 65.77
C ASN A 51 -25.50 42.51 66.93
N SER A 52 -26.08 43.03 68.02
CA SER A 52 -25.33 43.48 69.19
C SER A 52 -24.67 42.36 70.00
N GLN A 53 -25.04 41.09 69.76
CA GLN A 53 -24.55 39.92 70.48
C GLN A 53 -23.52 39.11 69.68
N GLY A 54 -23.42 39.31 68.37
CA GLY A 54 -22.46 38.58 67.54
C GLY A 54 -22.72 38.72 66.03
N SER A 55 -22.03 37.89 65.27
CA SER A 55 -22.18 37.79 63.82
C SER A 55 -22.10 36.34 63.37
N ASP A 56 -22.83 36.04 62.30
CA ASP A 56 -22.77 34.78 61.58
C ASP A 56 -22.50 35.05 60.10
N VAL A 57 -21.86 34.09 59.43
CA VAL A 57 -21.40 34.23 58.05
C VAL A 57 -21.75 32.98 57.25
N VAL A 58 -22.35 33.18 56.10
CA VAL A 58 -22.56 32.13 55.10
C VAL A 58 -21.93 32.53 53.78
N GLU A 59 -21.32 31.55 53.11
CA GLU A 59 -20.73 31.71 51.80
C GLU A 59 -21.55 30.95 50.76
N VAL A 60 -21.82 31.58 49.62
CA VAL A 60 -22.59 31.03 48.51
C VAL A 60 -21.76 31.17 47.25
N ASN A 61 -21.45 30.06 46.58
CA ASN A 61 -20.74 30.12 45.31
C ASN A 61 -21.74 30.27 44.17
N LEU A 62 -21.70 31.40 43.46
CA LEU A 62 -22.50 31.61 42.25
C LEU A 62 -21.71 31.12 41.03
N CYS A 63 -22.29 30.17 40.31
CA CYS A 63 -21.74 29.63 39.07
C CYS A 63 -22.64 30.01 37.89
N VAL A 64 -22.15 30.90 37.03
CA VAL A 64 -22.83 31.31 35.80
C VAL A 64 -22.44 30.34 34.69
N LYS A 65 -23.39 29.48 34.31
CA LYS A 65 -23.24 28.57 33.18
C LYS A 65 -23.44 29.30 31.85
N ARG A 66 -22.73 28.87 30.82
CA ARG A 66 -22.78 29.41 29.46
C ARG A 66 -22.96 28.29 28.46
N VAL A 67 -23.24 28.65 27.21
CA VAL A 67 -23.00 27.71 26.09
C VAL A 67 -21.50 27.39 25.98
N PRO A 68 -21.13 26.25 25.41
CA PRO A 68 -19.73 25.91 25.22
C PRO A 68 -19.02 26.86 24.25
N HIS A 69 -17.70 26.88 24.28
CA HIS A 69 -16.92 27.44 23.18
C HIS A 69 -17.07 26.60 21.90
N ALA A 70 -16.59 27.15 20.79
CA ALA A 70 -16.52 26.40 19.55
C ALA A 70 -15.61 25.17 19.73
N PRO A 71 -15.86 24.06 19.01
CA PRO A 71 -14.93 22.94 18.93
C PRO A 71 -13.51 23.43 18.58
N SER A 72 -12.48 22.81 19.17
CA SER A 72 -11.11 23.31 19.07
C SER A 72 -10.44 22.90 17.75
N GLY A 73 -9.62 23.79 17.18
CA GLY A 73 -8.93 23.54 15.90
C GLY A 73 -9.82 23.74 14.67
N SER A 74 -9.49 23.09 13.57
CA SER A 74 -10.27 23.15 12.31
C SER A 74 -11.08 21.88 12.08
N LEU A 75 -12.25 22.03 11.46
CA LEU A 75 -13.13 20.91 11.10
C LEU A 75 -12.50 20.09 9.97
N GLN A 76 -12.09 18.86 10.28
CA GLN A 76 -11.49 17.95 9.29
C GLN A 76 -12.58 17.27 8.48
N VAL A 77 -12.41 17.25 7.15
CA VAL A 77 -13.34 16.60 6.21
C VAL A 77 -12.57 15.61 5.35
N THR A 78 -12.84 14.32 5.53
CA THR A 78 -12.28 13.23 4.72
C THR A 78 -13.40 12.64 3.87
N LEU A 79 -13.18 12.51 2.57
CA LEU A 79 -14.14 11.85 1.68
C LEU A 79 -14.02 10.34 1.84
N ILE A 80 -15.16 9.65 1.94
CA ILE A 80 -15.26 8.19 1.96
C ILE A 80 -16.29 7.79 0.92
N GLU A 81 -15.83 7.25 -0.21
CA GLU A 81 -16.67 7.03 -1.41
C GLU A 81 -17.39 8.32 -1.86
N ALA A 82 -18.71 8.40 -1.66
CA ALA A 82 -19.56 9.54 -1.94
C ALA A 82 -20.02 10.30 -0.68
N ALA A 83 -19.60 9.86 0.51
CA ALA A 83 -19.90 10.47 1.80
C ALA A 83 -18.74 11.33 2.30
N CYS A 84 -19.00 12.16 3.32
CA CYS A 84 -17.98 12.92 4.03
C CYS A 84 -17.90 12.42 5.48
N LYS A 85 -16.71 12.02 5.93
CA LYS A 85 -16.38 11.86 7.35
C LYS A 85 -15.87 13.20 7.89
N LEU A 86 -16.56 13.69 8.91
CA LEU A 86 -16.25 14.91 9.65
C LEU A 86 -15.59 14.51 10.96
N SER A 87 -14.53 15.21 11.36
CA SER A 87 -13.88 15.01 12.66
C SER A 87 -13.43 16.34 13.26
N TRP A 88 -13.61 16.50 14.57
CA TRP A 88 -13.30 17.73 15.31
C TRP A 88 -12.80 17.39 16.72
N ASN A 89 -12.24 18.38 17.42
CA ASN A 89 -11.87 18.22 18.82
C ASN A 89 -12.94 18.84 19.74
N PRO A 90 -13.09 18.34 20.98
CA PRO A 90 -13.92 19.00 21.98
C PRO A 90 -13.55 20.49 22.20
N PRO A 91 -14.49 21.32 22.67
CA PRO A 91 -14.20 22.71 22.99
C PRO A 91 -13.25 22.81 24.18
N ALA A 92 -12.41 23.86 24.21
CA ALA A 92 -11.48 24.09 25.31
C ALA A 92 -12.17 24.55 26.62
N ASP A 93 -13.39 25.10 26.51
CA ASP A 93 -14.25 25.51 27.63
C ASP A 93 -15.67 25.02 27.33
N ASP A 94 -16.25 24.23 28.24
CA ASP A 94 -17.59 23.67 28.13
C ASP A 94 -18.69 24.61 28.66
N GLY A 95 -18.33 25.80 29.11
CA GLY A 95 -19.27 26.76 29.68
C GLY A 95 -19.73 26.40 31.10
N LYS A 96 -18.95 25.60 31.83
CA LYS A 96 -19.26 25.10 33.18
C LYS A 96 -20.50 24.21 33.23
N SER A 97 -20.81 23.55 32.12
CA SER A 97 -21.86 22.55 32.00
C SER A 97 -21.40 21.48 31.01
N ALA A 98 -21.65 20.22 31.35
CA ALA A 98 -21.14 19.10 30.56
C ALA A 98 -21.69 19.14 29.12
N ILE A 99 -20.81 18.84 28.16
CA ILE A 99 -21.20 18.69 26.76
C ILE A 99 -22.16 17.50 26.63
N VAL A 100 -23.36 17.75 26.13
CA VAL A 100 -24.39 16.73 25.89
C VAL A 100 -24.37 16.23 24.44
N GLY A 101 -23.73 16.97 23.54
CA GLY A 101 -23.52 16.54 22.15
C GLY A 101 -22.97 17.64 21.25
N TYR A 102 -23.02 17.37 19.95
CA TYR A 102 -22.59 18.25 18.88
C TYR A 102 -23.67 18.36 17.82
N VAL A 103 -23.94 19.59 17.38
CA VAL A 103 -24.87 19.91 16.31
C VAL A 103 -24.09 20.12 15.02
N ILE A 104 -24.45 19.37 13.98
CA ILE A 104 -23.83 19.42 12.67
C ILE A 104 -24.83 19.99 11.67
N GLU A 105 -24.37 20.96 10.88
CA GLU A 105 -25.16 21.57 9.83
C GLU A 105 -24.41 21.55 8.50
N GLN A 106 -25.18 21.56 7.41
CA GLN A 106 -24.68 21.59 6.05
C GLN A 106 -25.15 22.85 5.34
N TYR A 107 -24.26 23.48 4.59
CA TYR A 107 -24.60 24.67 3.80
C TYR A 107 -25.34 24.27 2.54
N ASP A 108 -26.55 24.78 2.36
CA ASP A 108 -27.31 24.64 1.14
C ASP A 108 -27.05 25.83 0.20
N ASP A 109 -26.29 25.56 -0.88
CA ASP A 109 -25.94 26.56 -1.89
C ASP A 109 -27.18 27.12 -2.63
N LYS A 110 -28.35 26.44 -2.62
CA LYS A 110 -29.60 26.92 -3.25
C LYS A 110 -30.30 27.96 -2.37
N THR A 111 -30.49 27.65 -1.10
CA THR A 111 -31.18 28.52 -0.15
C THR A 111 -30.26 29.55 0.50
N LYS A 112 -28.95 29.42 0.31
CA LYS A 112 -27.89 30.24 0.94
C LYS A 112 -27.97 30.22 2.46
N LYS A 113 -28.44 29.10 3.03
CA LYS A 113 -28.65 28.91 4.47
C LYS A 113 -28.00 27.62 4.94
N TRP A 114 -27.68 27.60 6.23
CA TRP A 114 -27.30 26.38 6.92
C TRP A 114 -28.55 25.57 7.26
N ALA A 115 -28.49 24.27 7.03
CA ALA A 115 -29.55 23.32 7.34
C ALA A 115 -29.05 22.29 8.34
N PHE A 116 -29.90 21.94 9.32
CA PHE A 116 -29.62 20.88 10.28
C PHE A 116 -29.36 19.56 9.56
N LEU A 117 -28.24 18.92 9.89
CA LEU A 117 -27.87 17.63 9.32
C LEU A 117 -27.99 16.51 10.36
N ALA A 118 -27.37 16.68 11.53
CA ALA A 118 -27.35 15.64 12.56
C ALA A 118 -26.99 16.20 13.94
N ARG A 119 -27.24 15.37 14.96
CA ARG A 119 -26.72 15.54 16.32
C ARG A 119 -26.03 14.24 16.75
N THR A 120 -24.85 14.34 17.37
CA THR A 120 -24.06 13.19 17.82
C THR A 120 -23.37 13.49 19.15
N THR A 121 -23.06 12.45 19.93
CA THR A 121 -22.23 12.56 21.14
C THR A 121 -20.75 12.30 20.87
N ALA A 122 -20.42 11.73 19.69
CA ALA A 122 -19.05 11.49 19.26
C ALA A 122 -18.41 12.77 18.72
N THR A 123 -17.08 12.76 18.59
CA THR A 123 -16.30 13.83 17.96
C THR A 123 -16.04 13.58 16.47
N ASP A 124 -16.82 12.67 15.88
CA ASP A 124 -16.87 12.43 14.45
C ASP A 124 -18.31 12.13 13.98
N PHE A 125 -18.51 12.27 12.67
CA PHE A 125 -19.77 11.96 12.01
C PHE A 125 -19.53 11.65 10.53
N THR A 126 -20.21 10.64 9.99
CA THR A 126 -20.19 10.33 8.56
C THR A 126 -21.54 10.62 7.94
N THR A 127 -21.56 11.46 6.89
CA THR A 127 -22.78 11.81 6.17
C THR A 127 -23.31 10.65 5.36
N ASP A 128 -24.57 10.73 4.93
CA ASP A 128 -25.05 9.90 3.82
C ASP A 128 -24.29 10.20 2.53
N LYS A 129 -24.33 9.23 1.60
CA LYS A 129 -23.74 9.35 0.26
C LYS A 129 -24.39 10.52 -0.49
N GLN A 130 -23.55 11.41 -1.01
CA GLN A 130 -23.93 12.61 -1.74
C GLN A 130 -23.76 12.38 -3.26
N ARG A 131 -24.34 13.28 -4.06
CA ARG A 131 -24.22 13.21 -5.53
C ARG A 131 -22.80 13.56 -5.98
N TYR A 132 -22.18 12.75 -6.82
CA TYR A 132 -20.88 13.11 -7.41
C TYR A 132 -20.92 14.46 -8.15
N GLY A 133 -19.85 15.23 -7.98
CA GLY A 133 -19.68 16.57 -8.54
C GLY A 133 -20.32 17.70 -7.74
N SER A 134 -21.16 17.40 -6.74
CA SER A 134 -21.72 18.43 -5.85
C SER A 134 -20.64 19.01 -4.92
N TYR A 135 -20.90 20.22 -4.43
CA TYR A 135 -20.06 20.85 -3.44
C TYR A 135 -20.81 21.03 -2.13
N HIS A 136 -20.12 20.79 -1.02
CA HIS A 136 -20.68 20.91 0.32
C HIS A 136 -19.74 21.69 1.23
N ARG A 137 -20.34 22.33 2.24
CA ARG A 137 -19.65 22.92 3.39
C ARG A 137 -20.39 22.47 4.64
N PHE A 138 -19.65 22.21 5.69
CA PHE A 138 -20.20 21.73 6.95
C PHE A 138 -19.80 22.68 8.07
N ARG A 139 -20.59 22.70 9.13
CA ARG A 139 -20.20 23.34 10.37
C ARG A 139 -20.65 22.53 11.57
N VAL A 140 -19.89 22.60 12.65
CA VAL A 140 -20.18 21.87 13.88
C VAL A 140 -20.04 22.78 15.10
N ALA A 141 -20.96 22.66 16.06
CA ALA A 141 -20.93 23.34 17.34
C ALA A 141 -21.16 22.34 18.47
N ALA A 142 -20.52 22.58 19.62
CA ALA A 142 -20.79 21.83 20.84
C ALA A 142 -22.05 22.35 21.52
N GLU A 143 -22.76 21.47 22.22
CA GLU A 143 -24.00 21.78 22.93
C GLU A 143 -23.92 21.25 24.37
N ASN A 144 -24.37 22.07 25.31
CA ASN A 144 -24.62 21.68 26.70
C ASN A 144 -26.07 22.01 27.09
N GLU A 145 -26.43 21.89 28.36
CA GLU A 145 -27.81 22.15 28.83
C GLU A 145 -28.28 23.60 28.60
N ILE A 146 -27.35 24.55 28.44
CA ILE A 146 -27.64 25.96 28.18
C ILE A 146 -27.96 26.18 26.70
N GLY A 147 -27.31 25.42 25.82
CA GLY A 147 -27.59 25.42 24.39
C GLY A 147 -26.36 25.24 23.52
N VAL A 148 -26.52 25.58 22.25
CA VAL A 148 -25.52 25.39 21.20
C VAL A 148 -24.53 26.55 21.20
N GLY A 149 -23.25 26.23 21.30
CA GLY A 149 -22.15 27.18 21.22
C GLY A 149 -21.90 27.69 19.79
N PRO A 150 -20.81 28.45 19.59
CA PRO A 150 -20.40 28.88 18.26
C PRO A 150 -19.96 27.71 17.37
N TYR A 151 -20.14 27.87 16.06
CA TYR A 151 -19.76 26.86 15.08
C TYR A 151 -18.32 27.05 14.58
N ILE A 152 -17.63 25.94 14.31
CA ILE A 152 -16.49 25.91 13.38
C ILE A 152 -16.97 25.41 12.01
N GLU A 153 -16.44 26.00 10.93
CA GLU A 153 -16.83 25.68 9.56
C GLU A 153 -15.70 24.94 8.83
N SER A 154 -16.07 24.09 7.87
CA SER A 154 -15.13 23.47 6.93
C SER A 154 -14.93 24.32 5.68
N ASP A 155 -13.83 24.07 4.99
CA ASP A 155 -13.68 24.47 3.59
C ASP A 155 -14.73 23.81 2.69
N LYS A 156 -14.90 24.36 1.48
CA LYS A 156 -15.81 23.82 0.45
C LYS A 156 -15.22 22.55 -0.16
N VAL A 157 -15.85 21.41 0.08
CA VAL A 157 -15.45 20.11 -0.46
C VAL A 157 -16.29 19.74 -1.70
N LYS A 158 -15.64 19.20 -2.74
CA LYS A 158 -16.33 18.64 -3.92
C LYS A 158 -16.39 17.13 -3.78
N ILE A 159 -17.58 16.54 -3.86
CA ILE A 159 -17.78 15.09 -3.89
C ILE A 159 -17.23 14.59 -5.22
N ARG A 160 -16.24 13.69 -5.17
CA ARG A 160 -15.65 13.08 -6.36
C ARG A 160 -15.78 11.57 -6.24
N PRO A 161 -15.97 10.85 -7.36
CA PRO A 161 -15.71 9.42 -7.37
C PRO A 161 -14.25 9.24 -6.92
N GLY A 162 -14.03 8.57 -5.80
CA GLY A 162 -12.68 8.24 -5.33
C GLY A 162 -12.03 9.28 -4.42
N THR A 163 -12.36 9.22 -3.14
CA THR A 163 -11.28 9.12 -2.15
C THR A 163 -11.31 7.70 -1.60
N LEU A 164 -11.16 6.72 -2.51
CA LEU A 164 -10.52 5.48 -2.13
C LEU A 164 -9.04 5.78 -2.12
N ALA A 165 -8.40 5.61 -0.97
CA ALA A 165 -6.98 5.28 -0.98
C ALA A 165 -6.87 3.97 -1.78
N LEU A 166 -6.48 4.07 -3.04
CA LEU A 166 -6.03 2.92 -3.85
C LEU A 166 -4.60 2.52 -3.44
N ASP A 167 -4.25 2.77 -2.18
CA ASP A 167 -2.93 2.51 -1.62
C ASP A 167 -2.78 1.00 -1.50
N LEU A 168 -1.84 0.49 -2.28
CA LEU A 168 -1.43 -0.90 -2.22
C LEU A 168 -0.31 -1.06 -1.21
N GLU A 169 -0.36 -2.18 -0.49
CA GLU A 169 0.80 -2.66 0.24
C GLU A 169 1.95 -2.95 -0.73
N LYS A 170 3.16 -3.02 -0.18
CA LYS A 170 4.37 -3.35 -0.92
C LYS A 170 4.20 -4.70 -1.65
N PRO A 171 4.45 -4.77 -2.97
CA PRO A 171 4.37 -6.02 -3.70
C PRO A 171 5.52 -6.96 -3.32
N VAL A 172 5.24 -8.25 -3.37
CA VAL A 172 6.22 -9.32 -3.15
C VAL A 172 6.65 -9.85 -4.52
N VAL A 173 7.96 -9.92 -4.75
CA VAL A 173 8.52 -10.48 -5.98
C VAL A 173 9.13 -11.84 -5.68
N THR A 174 8.82 -12.82 -6.54
CA THR A 174 9.38 -14.18 -6.49
C THR A 174 10.15 -14.46 -7.78
N THR A 175 11.29 -15.13 -7.65
CA THR A 175 12.20 -15.47 -8.76
C THR A 175 12.45 -16.98 -8.76
N GLU A 176 11.98 -17.69 -9.78
CA GLU A 176 12.19 -19.13 -9.97
C GLU A 176 12.75 -19.39 -11.38
N GLY A 177 14.06 -19.67 -11.47
CA GLY A 177 14.77 -19.78 -12.75
C GLY A 177 14.67 -18.49 -13.56
N VAL A 178 14.07 -18.57 -14.75
CA VAL A 178 13.81 -17.41 -15.62
C VAL A 178 12.50 -16.68 -15.33
N SER A 179 11.67 -17.21 -14.43
CA SER A 179 10.37 -16.65 -14.09
C SER A 179 10.49 -15.62 -12.99
N VAL A 180 10.04 -14.40 -13.24
CA VAL A 180 9.92 -13.33 -12.24
C VAL A 180 8.45 -12.96 -12.11
N VAL A 181 7.87 -13.20 -10.93
CA VAL A 181 6.45 -12.90 -10.67
C VAL A 181 6.33 -11.89 -9.56
N ALA A 182 5.71 -10.75 -9.87
CA ALA A 182 5.28 -9.77 -8.88
C ALA A 182 3.86 -10.09 -8.41
N LYS A 183 3.64 -10.10 -7.10
CA LYS A 183 2.36 -10.40 -6.46
C LYS A 183 1.99 -9.30 -5.46
N TRP A 184 0.71 -8.95 -5.38
CA TRP A 184 0.18 -7.93 -4.48
C TRP A 184 -1.15 -8.38 -3.85
N ASN A 185 -1.57 -7.70 -2.78
CA ASN A 185 -2.88 -7.90 -2.18
C ASN A 185 -3.91 -7.09 -2.99
N PRO A 186 -4.83 -7.73 -3.73
CA PRO A 186 -5.78 -7.01 -4.57
C PRO A 186 -6.79 -6.25 -3.70
N LEU A 187 -7.16 -5.05 -4.14
CA LEU A 187 -8.18 -4.26 -3.47
C LEU A 187 -9.57 -4.89 -3.71
N PRO A 188 -10.48 -4.88 -2.72
CA PRO A 188 -11.83 -5.43 -2.84
C PRO A 188 -12.75 -4.49 -3.66
N ILE A 189 -12.34 -4.14 -4.88
CA ILE A 189 -12.99 -3.21 -5.78
C ILE A 189 -13.27 -3.92 -7.09
N ASN A 190 -14.53 -3.94 -7.52
CA ASN A 190 -14.89 -4.57 -8.79
C ASN A 190 -14.35 -3.76 -9.98
N GLY A 191 -13.70 -4.43 -10.92
CA GLY A 191 -13.20 -3.83 -12.15
C GLY A 191 -11.91 -3.01 -12.01
N VAL A 192 -11.24 -3.09 -10.85
CA VAL A 192 -9.90 -2.50 -10.69
C VAL A 192 -8.87 -3.30 -11.49
N LYS A 193 -7.94 -2.59 -12.11
CA LYS A 193 -6.77 -3.12 -12.81
C LYS A 193 -5.50 -2.58 -12.17
N TYR A 194 -4.36 -3.15 -12.51
CA TYR A 194 -3.09 -2.86 -11.87
C TYR A 194 -2.02 -2.53 -12.91
N LEU A 195 -1.45 -1.34 -12.83
CA LEU A 195 -0.26 -0.98 -13.59
C LEU A 195 0.96 -1.44 -12.80
N VAL A 196 1.68 -2.41 -13.37
CA VAL A 196 2.94 -2.91 -12.82
C VAL A 196 4.08 -2.14 -13.47
N GLU A 197 4.89 -1.48 -12.66
CA GLU A 197 6.07 -0.74 -13.11
C GLU A 197 7.33 -1.35 -12.51
N ILE A 198 8.41 -1.35 -13.29
CA ILE A 198 9.71 -1.88 -12.91
C ILE A 198 10.80 -0.86 -13.22
N LYS A 199 11.88 -0.91 -12.45
CA LYS A 199 13.08 -0.12 -12.67
C LYS A 199 14.32 -0.91 -12.23
N GLU A 200 15.43 -0.73 -12.94
CA GLU A 200 16.76 -1.07 -12.42
C GLU A 200 17.00 -0.30 -11.11
N ALA A 201 17.23 -1.00 -10.00
CA ALA A 201 17.18 -0.45 -8.66
C ALA A 201 18.18 0.70 -8.44
N LYS A 202 19.38 0.56 -9.02
CA LYS A 202 20.48 1.55 -8.92
C LYS A 202 20.41 2.65 -9.98
N SER A 203 19.47 2.56 -10.91
CA SER A 203 19.35 3.48 -12.03
C SER A 203 18.57 4.74 -11.67
N ARG A 204 18.99 5.87 -12.25
CA ARG A 204 18.25 7.15 -12.21
C ARG A 204 17.19 7.26 -13.30
N ARG A 205 17.05 6.23 -14.16
CA ARG A 205 16.02 6.19 -15.19
C ARG A 205 14.62 6.22 -14.58
N PRO A 206 13.61 6.76 -15.29
CA PRO A 206 12.24 6.69 -14.82
C PRO A 206 11.76 5.23 -14.75
N TRP A 207 10.68 5.02 -14.00
CA TRP A 207 9.94 3.77 -14.00
C TRP A 207 9.39 3.47 -15.39
N THR A 208 9.38 2.18 -15.74
CA THR A 208 8.82 1.70 -17.00
C THR A 208 7.73 0.69 -16.73
N ALA A 209 6.65 0.72 -17.51
CA ALA A 209 5.59 -0.27 -17.40
C ALA A 209 6.13 -1.66 -17.78
N ALA A 210 5.88 -2.66 -16.92
CA ALA A 210 6.24 -4.05 -17.17
C ALA A 210 5.23 -4.76 -18.10
N SER A 211 4.06 -4.14 -18.31
CA SER A 211 2.99 -4.58 -19.20
C SER A 211 2.58 -3.44 -20.15
N SER A 212 1.99 -3.79 -21.28
CA SER A 212 1.47 -2.80 -22.24
C SER A 212 0.19 -2.12 -21.77
N GLU A 213 -0.61 -2.80 -20.94
CA GLU A 213 -1.89 -2.34 -20.42
C GLU A 213 -2.03 -2.78 -18.95
N PRO A 214 -2.80 -2.06 -18.12
CA PRO A 214 -3.09 -2.47 -16.75
C PRO A 214 -3.71 -3.87 -16.69
N VAL A 215 -3.21 -4.69 -15.77
CA VAL A 215 -3.56 -6.12 -15.67
C VAL A 215 -4.62 -6.39 -14.60
N GLU A 216 -5.37 -7.48 -14.76
CA GLU A 216 -6.35 -7.95 -13.77
C GLU A 216 -5.73 -9.04 -12.89
N GLY A 217 -6.29 -9.24 -11.69
CA GLY A 217 -5.82 -10.25 -10.74
C GLY A 217 -4.86 -9.71 -9.67
N ASP A 218 -4.09 -10.61 -9.07
CA ASP A 218 -3.23 -10.35 -7.91
C ASP A 218 -1.73 -10.50 -8.22
N SER A 219 -1.38 -10.83 -9.47
CA SER A 219 -0.01 -11.13 -9.86
C SER A 219 0.26 -10.87 -11.34
N PHE A 220 1.54 -10.66 -11.67
CA PHE A 220 2.01 -10.45 -13.03
C PHE A 220 3.41 -11.06 -13.24
N MET A 221 3.58 -11.77 -14.35
CA MET A 221 4.87 -12.31 -14.78
C MET A 221 5.63 -11.26 -15.60
N ILE A 222 6.77 -10.85 -15.08
CA ILE A 222 7.64 -9.85 -15.69
C ILE A 222 8.59 -10.53 -16.68
N THR A 223 8.77 -9.95 -17.86
CA THR A 223 9.61 -10.48 -18.93
C THR A 223 10.57 -9.39 -19.44
N GLY A 224 11.51 -9.77 -20.31
CA GLY A 224 12.43 -8.81 -20.96
C GLY A 224 13.51 -8.23 -20.04
N LEU A 225 13.85 -8.94 -18.95
CA LEU A 225 14.89 -8.52 -18.01
C LEU A 225 16.29 -8.92 -18.49
N THR A 226 17.28 -8.12 -18.11
CA THR A 226 18.69 -8.36 -18.41
C THR A 226 19.33 -9.17 -17.29
N SER A 227 19.93 -10.31 -17.63
CA SER A 227 20.59 -11.18 -16.65
C SER A 227 21.77 -10.45 -15.98
N GLY A 228 21.86 -10.55 -14.65
CA GLY A 228 22.90 -9.93 -13.84
C GLY A 228 22.50 -8.60 -13.19
N GLU A 229 21.36 -8.02 -13.55
CA GLU A 229 20.92 -6.70 -13.08
C GLU A 229 19.98 -6.78 -11.86
N ASP A 230 20.04 -5.74 -11.02
CA ASP A 230 19.19 -5.55 -9.84
C ASP A 230 17.95 -4.72 -10.20
N TYR A 231 16.76 -5.22 -9.86
CA TYR A 231 15.48 -4.60 -10.16
C TYR A 231 14.62 -4.36 -8.91
N THR A 232 13.70 -3.42 -9.02
CA THR A 232 12.63 -3.17 -8.05
C THR A 232 11.32 -2.91 -8.78
N VAL A 233 10.20 -3.28 -8.17
CA VAL A 233 8.85 -3.23 -8.75
C VAL A 233 7.94 -2.41 -7.85
N ARG A 234 7.00 -1.69 -8.46
CA ARG A 234 5.87 -1.06 -7.76
C ARG A 234 4.59 -1.30 -8.54
N VAL A 235 3.45 -1.22 -7.85
CA VAL A 235 2.14 -1.45 -8.45
C VAL A 235 1.24 -0.28 -8.15
N THR A 236 0.47 0.15 -9.16
CA THR A 236 -0.56 1.19 -9.01
C THR A 236 -1.92 0.61 -9.36
N ALA A 237 -2.90 0.72 -8.47
CA ALA A 237 -4.28 0.36 -8.77
C ALA A 237 -4.95 1.43 -9.63
N ILE A 238 -5.69 1.00 -10.65
CA ILE A 238 -6.34 1.83 -11.67
C ILE A 238 -7.78 1.37 -11.85
N THR A 239 -8.69 2.32 -11.81
CA THR A 239 -10.09 2.16 -12.24
C THR A 239 -10.31 3.03 -13.49
N PRO A 240 -11.40 2.84 -14.27
CA PRO A 240 -11.68 3.68 -15.44
C PRO A 240 -11.72 5.19 -15.13
N GLU A 241 -12.06 5.56 -13.90
CA GLU A 241 -12.25 6.95 -13.48
C GLU A 241 -11.05 7.53 -12.68
N VAL A 242 -10.26 6.68 -12.01
CA VAL A 242 -9.22 7.10 -11.06
C VAL A 242 -8.00 6.19 -11.12
N GLN A 243 -6.82 6.80 -11.14
CA GLN A 243 -5.52 6.15 -10.90
C GLN A 243 -5.05 6.46 -9.48
N GLY A 244 -4.66 5.41 -8.75
CA GLY A 244 -4.12 5.52 -7.40
C GLY A 244 -2.70 6.08 -7.36
N THR A 245 -2.17 6.20 -6.14
CA THR A 245 -0.74 6.39 -5.88
C THR A 245 0.02 5.08 -6.07
N PRO A 246 1.26 5.09 -6.59
CA PRO A 246 2.07 3.89 -6.63
C PRO A 246 2.33 3.34 -5.23
N SER A 247 2.36 2.01 -5.10
CA SER A 247 2.77 1.32 -3.87
C SER A 247 4.18 1.73 -3.44
N GLN A 248 4.54 1.35 -2.22
CA GLN A 248 5.96 1.26 -1.87
C GLN A 248 6.68 0.30 -2.83
N GLU A 249 7.97 0.56 -3.04
CA GLU A 249 8.85 -0.29 -3.87
C GLU A 249 9.01 -1.68 -3.24
N SER A 250 9.06 -2.72 -4.07
CA SER A 250 9.37 -4.10 -3.67
C SER A 250 10.74 -4.18 -2.98
N GLU A 251 11.06 -5.33 -2.40
CA GLU A 251 12.47 -5.61 -2.12
C GLU A 251 13.24 -5.67 -3.44
N ILE A 252 14.50 -5.25 -3.41
CA ILE A 252 15.38 -5.35 -4.58
C ILE A 252 15.65 -6.83 -4.83
N PHE A 253 15.47 -7.27 -6.07
CA PHE A 253 15.80 -8.64 -6.50
C PHE A 253 16.74 -8.58 -7.69
N LYS A 254 17.62 -9.59 -7.79
CA LYS A 254 18.53 -9.74 -8.92
C LYS A 254 17.93 -10.73 -9.90
N TYR A 255 17.87 -10.38 -11.18
CA TYR A 255 17.46 -11.32 -12.22
C TYR A 255 18.69 -12.06 -12.75
N GLU A 256 18.71 -13.37 -12.59
CA GLU A 256 19.73 -14.23 -13.18
C GLU A 256 19.04 -15.24 -14.08
N ASN A 257 19.24 -15.10 -15.39
CA ASN A 257 18.90 -16.15 -16.33
C ASN A 257 19.96 -17.25 -16.20
N VAL A 258 19.77 -18.13 -15.22
CA VAL A 258 20.58 -19.32 -15.05
C VAL A 258 20.11 -20.34 -16.08
N ILE A 259 20.75 -20.33 -17.25
CA ILE A 259 20.61 -21.46 -18.15
C ILE A 259 21.40 -22.60 -17.51
N GLU A 260 20.69 -23.56 -16.92
CA GLU A 260 21.32 -24.70 -16.27
C GLU A 260 22.13 -25.47 -17.32
N ASN A 261 23.44 -25.57 -17.11
CA ASN A 261 24.29 -26.35 -18.00
C ASN A 261 24.00 -27.83 -17.80
N GLU A 262 23.56 -28.50 -18.86
CA GLU A 262 23.39 -29.95 -18.88
C GLU A 262 24.62 -30.60 -19.47
N ARG A 263 25.24 -31.54 -18.73
CA ARG A 263 26.40 -32.29 -19.24
C ARG A 263 26.03 -33.06 -20.50
N PRO A 264 26.91 -33.09 -21.53
CA PRO A 264 26.69 -33.90 -22.71
C PRO A 264 26.43 -35.37 -22.37
N SER A 265 25.39 -35.95 -22.95
CA SER A 265 25.09 -37.38 -22.84
C SER A 265 24.39 -37.90 -24.09
N PHE A 266 24.56 -39.19 -24.37
CA PHE A 266 23.87 -39.84 -25.48
C PHE A 266 22.37 -39.93 -25.20
N LEU A 267 21.58 -39.39 -26.12
CA LEU A 267 20.17 -39.71 -26.24
C LEU A 267 19.99 -41.01 -27.02
N VAL A 268 20.73 -41.17 -28.13
CA VAL A 268 20.80 -42.39 -28.92
C VAL A 268 22.26 -42.65 -29.27
N ALA A 269 22.81 -43.78 -28.80
CA ALA A 269 24.14 -44.23 -29.17
C ALA A 269 24.08 -44.97 -30.52
N PRO A 270 25.16 -44.90 -31.34
CA PRO A 270 25.21 -45.65 -32.59
C PRO A 270 25.29 -47.16 -32.33
N ASP A 271 24.57 -47.93 -33.13
CA ASP A 271 24.62 -49.40 -33.13
C ASP A 271 25.67 -49.93 -34.12
N ASP A 272 26.07 -51.20 -33.94
CA ASP A 272 26.92 -51.91 -34.90
C ASP A 272 26.20 -52.09 -36.25
N VAL A 273 26.90 -51.84 -37.35
CA VAL A 273 26.34 -51.91 -38.71
C VAL A 273 27.13 -52.89 -39.57
N THR A 274 26.43 -53.78 -40.27
CA THR A 274 27.00 -54.60 -41.35
C THR A 274 26.51 -54.08 -42.70
N VAL A 275 27.41 -53.84 -43.64
CA VAL A 275 27.10 -53.22 -44.94
C VAL A 275 27.89 -53.88 -46.07
N VAL A 276 27.30 -53.92 -47.26
CA VAL A 276 27.92 -54.52 -48.46
C VAL A 276 28.91 -53.55 -49.10
N LYS A 277 30.03 -54.08 -49.60
CA LYS A 277 31.04 -53.31 -50.36
C LYS A 277 30.40 -52.52 -51.50
N GLY A 278 30.84 -51.28 -51.69
CA GLY A 278 30.32 -50.36 -52.72
C GLY A 278 29.02 -49.64 -52.34
N ALA A 279 28.37 -50.00 -51.23
CA ALA A 279 27.21 -49.26 -50.74
C ALA A 279 27.62 -47.94 -50.05
N LYS A 280 26.63 -47.10 -49.77
CA LYS A 280 26.74 -45.93 -48.89
C LYS A 280 26.38 -46.33 -47.47
N MET A 281 27.00 -45.70 -46.48
CA MET A 281 26.70 -45.91 -45.06
C MET A 281 26.52 -44.57 -44.34
N LYS A 282 25.64 -44.56 -43.34
CA LYS A 282 25.46 -43.45 -42.40
C LYS A 282 25.36 -44.04 -40.99
N ILE A 283 26.21 -43.58 -40.09
CA ILE A 283 26.15 -43.90 -38.66
C ILE A 283 25.77 -42.62 -37.93
N SER A 284 24.75 -42.66 -37.09
CA SER A 284 24.23 -41.48 -36.39
C SER A 284 24.24 -41.67 -34.88
N ALA A 285 24.48 -40.58 -34.17
CA ALA A 285 24.38 -40.51 -32.72
C ALA A 285 23.65 -39.22 -32.34
N GLU A 286 22.78 -39.31 -31.34
CA GLU A 286 22.00 -38.18 -30.83
C GLU A 286 22.51 -37.81 -29.43
N PHE A 287 22.71 -36.52 -29.20
CA PHE A 287 23.22 -35.98 -27.95
C PHE A 287 22.24 -35.01 -27.33
N LYS A 288 22.21 -34.97 -26.00
CA LYS A 288 21.61 -33.89 -25.22
C LYS A 288 22.67 -33.21 -24.36
N GLY A 289 22.44 -31.96 -24.03
CA GLY A 289 23.34 -31.14 -23.22
C GLY A 289 23.19 -29.66 -23.56
N TYR A 290 23.54 -28.79 -22.60
CA TYR A 290 23.57 -27.35 -22.79
C TYR A 290 24.85 -26.77 -22.15
N PRO A 291 25.63 -25.93 -22.86
CA PRO A 291 25.49 -25.58 -24.28
C PRO A 291 25.56 -26.80 -25.22
N ALA A 292 25.15 -26.63 -26.48
CA ALA A 292 25.12 -27.71 -27.46
C ALA A 292 26.48 -28.43 -27.53
N PRO A 293 26.54 -29.77 -27.37
CA PRO A 293 27.82 -30.48 -27.30
C PRO A 293 28.59 -30.40 -28.62
N GLU A 294 29.91 -30.15 -28.54
CA GLU A 294 30.81 -30.37 -29.67
C GLU A 294 31.05 -31.87 -29.84
N VAL A 295 30.85 -32.41 -31.05
CA VAL A 295 30.90 -33.85 -31.33
C VAL A 295 32.08 -34.20 -32.25
N GLN A 296 32.81 -35.26 -31.92
CA GLN A 296 33.95 -35.76 -32.69
C GLN A 296 33.84 -37.25 -32.96
N TRP A 297 34.16 -37.67 -34.20
CA TRP A 297 34.17 -39.08 -34.62
C TRP A 297 35.59 -39.61 -34.79
N PHE A 298 35.76 -40.91 -34.56
CA PHE A 298 37.02 -41.62 -34.62
C PHE A 298 36.91 -42.95 -35.38
N LYS A 299 37.98 -43.33 -36.08
CA LYS A 299 38.16 -44.64 -36.71
C LYS A 299 39.42 -45.27 -36.11
N ASN A 300 39.29 -46.43 -35.45
CA ASN A 300 40.39 -47.09 -34.73
C ASN A 300 41.11 -46.15 -33.75
N GLY A 301 40.33 -45.30 -33.05
CA GLY A 301 40.85 -44.31 -32.09
C GLY A 301 41.54 -43.09 -32.72
N LYS A 302 41.59 -42.97 -34.05
CA LYS A 302 42.11 -41.78 -34.75
C LYS A 302 40.97 -40.88 -35.19
N GLU A 303 41.15 -39.58 -34.97
CA GLU A 303 40.16 -38.57 -35.32
C GLU A 303 39.85 -38.56 -36.82
N ILE A 304 38.55 -38.51 -37.14
CA ILE A 304 38.06 -38.39 -38.51
C ILE A 304 37.83 -36.91 -38.81
N PHE A 305 38.43 -36.42 -39.89
CA PHE A 305 38.16 -35.10 -40.44
C PHE A 305 37.30 -35.23 -41.70
N SER A 306 36.30 -34.36 -41.85
CA SER A 306 35.44 -34.36 -43.03
C SER A 306 36.25 -34.16 -44.32
N GLY A 307 36.00 -35.02 -45.31
CA GLY A 307 36.60 -34.99 -46.63
C GLY A 307 35.61 -35.44 -47.71
N GLN A 308 36.10 -35.79 -48.90
CA GLN A 308 35.22 -36.12 -50.04
C GLN A 308 34.46 -37.44 -49.91
N ARG A 309 35.04 -38.43 -49.19
CA ARG A 309 34.46 -39.79 -49.08
C ARG A 309 33.83 -40.07 -47.71
N LEU A 310 34.45 -39.58 -46.64
CA LEU A 310 33.91 -39.64 -45.29
C LEU A 310 33.67 -38.20 -44.82
N TRP A 311 32.47 -37.90 -44.34
CA TRP A 311 32.16 -36.58 -43.82
C TRP A 311 31.19 -36.65 -42.66
N ILE A 312 31.33 -35.68 -41.75
CA ILE A 312 30.52 -35.55 -40.56
C ILE A 312 29.52 -34.41 -40.77
N GLU A 313 28.26 -34.69 -40.47
CA GLU A 313 27.18 -33.70 -40.43
C GLU A 313 26.62 -33.65 -39.03
N THR A 314 26.57 -32.46 -38.42
CA THR A 314 25.93 -32.25 -37.12
C THR A 314 24.85 -31.19 -37.26
N MET A 315 23.62 -31.55 -36.92
CA MET A 315 22.45 -30.67 -36.97
C MET A 315 21.48 -31.05 -35.85
N ASP A 316 20.97 -30.05 -35.12
CA ASP A 316 19.93 -30.22 -34.09
C ASP A 316 20.20 -31.35 -33.08
N GLY A 317 21.45 -31.47 -32.59
CA GLY A 317 21.84 -32.49 -31.60
C GLY A 317 22.10 -33.88 -32.19
N VAL A 318 21.94 -34.06 -33.50
CA VAL A 318 22.27 -35.31 -34.21
C VAL A 318 23.58 -35.14 -34.96
N SER A 319 24.57 -35.98 -34.68
CA SER A 319 25.80 -36.08 -35.45
C SER A 319 25.81 -37.36 -36.26
N SER A 320 26.20 -37.26 -37.53
CA SER A 320 26.23 -38.38 -38.47
C SER A 320 27.55 -38.47 -39.19
N LEU A 321 28.19 -39.64 -39.14
CA LEU A 321 29.30 -40.01 -40.01
C LEU A 321 28.74 -40.67 -41.27
N ASN A 322 28.94 -40.01 -42.41
CA ASN A 322 28.55 -40.52 -43.72
C ASN A 322 29.77 -41.08 -44.46
N ILE A 323 29.63 -42.23 -45.10
CA ILE A 323 30.64 -42.86 -45.96
C ILE A 323 30.04 -43.09 -47.34
N GLY A 324 30.63 -42.46 -48.36
CA GLY A 324 30.07 -42.39 -49.71
C GLY A 324 30.18 -43.68 -50.54
N GLU A 325 31.27 -44.44 -50.38
CA GLU A 325 31.42 -45.77 -51.00
C GLU A 325 32.26 -46.63 -50.06
N ILE A 326 31.67 -47.73 -49.58
CA ILE A 326 32.29 -48.65 -48.63
C ILE A 326 33.39 -49.47 -49.30
N ARG A 327 34.57 -49.46 -48.69
CA ARG A 327 35.77 -50.19 -49.08
C ARG A 327 36.18 -51.18 -48.00
N GLU A 328 37.07 -52.13 -48.34
CA GLU A 328 37.56 -53.13 -47.38
C GLU A 328 38.31 -52.48 -46.20
N ASP A 329 38.99 -51.35 -46.43
CA ASP A 329 39.68 -50.61 -45.37
C ASP A 329 38.74 -49.83 -44.44
N ASP A 330 37.42 -49.82 -44.70
CA ASP A 330 36.41 -49.23 -43.81
C ASP A 330 35.94 -50.16 -42.69
N GLU A 331 36.32 -51.44 -42.71
CA GLU A 331 36.12 -52.32 -41.56
C GLU A 331 37.00 -51.85 -40.39
N ALA A 332 36.37 -51.26 -39.37
CA ALA A 332 37.07 -50.63 -38.26
C ALA A 332 36.15 -50.43 -37.04
N ASP A 333 36.76 -50.19 -35.88
CA ASP A 333 36.05 -49.74 -34.69
C ASP A 333 35.81 -48.22 -34.82
N TYR A 334 34.55 -47.82 -35.03
CA TYR A 334 34.15 -46.41 -35.03
C TYR A 334 33.64 -46.00 -33.66
N SER A 335 34.05 -44.82 -33.19
CA SER A 335 33.54 -44.24 -31.95
C SER A 335 33.23 -42.76 -32.13
N VAL A 336 32.35 -42.25 -31.26
CA VAL A 336 31.94 -40.86 -31.24
C VAL A 336 31.92 -40.38 -29.79
N GLY A 337 32.31 -39.13 -29.56
CA GLY A 337 32.31 -38.52 -28.23
C GLY A 337 32.06 -37.03 -28.31
N SER A 338 31.78 -36.42 -27.17
CA SER A 338 31.55 -34.98 -27.04
C SER A 338 32.45 -34.34 -25.98
N ARG A 339 32.79 -33.05 -26.16
CA ARG A 339 33.63 -32.28 -25.21
C ARG A 339 32.80 -31.36 -24.32
N ASP A 340 33.24 -31.18 -23.06
CA ASP A 340 32.71 -30.19 -22.11
C ASP A 340 33.76 -29.09 -21.90
N GLU A 341 33.42 -27.83 -22.16
CA GLU A 341 34.34 -26.68 -22.05
C GLU A 341 34.48 -26.13 -20.62
N ASN A 342 33.65 -26.54 -19.65
CA ASN A 342 33.54 -25.83 -18.37
C ASN A 342 34.29 -26.44 -17.17
N LEU A 343 35.21 -27.39 -17.38
CA LEU A 343 36.18 -27.81 -16.37
C LEU A 343 37.56 -27.95 -17.03
N ILE A 344 38.43 -26.97 -16.82
CA ILE A 344 39.89 -27.21 -16.86
C ILE A 344 40.20 -28.13 -15.68
N THR A 345 40.00 -29.42 -15.87
CA THR A 345 40.66 -30.47 -15.11
C THR A 345 41.41 -31.30 -16.13
N THR A 346 42.73 -31.20 -16.09
CA THR A 346 43.63 -32.12 -16.78
C THR A 346 43.36 -33.52 -16.22
N SER A 347 42.48 -34.29 -16.84
CA SER A 347 42.33 -35.71 -16.57
C SER A 347 42.17 -36.46 -17.88
N TYR A 348 43.18 -37.26 -18.21
CA TYR A 348 43.08 -38.27 -19.25
C TYR A 348 41.88 -39.17 -18.94
N GLY A 349 40.94 -39.26 -19.89
CA GLY A 349 39.91 -40.30 -19.95
C GLY A 349 38.72 -40.11 -19.02
N ASN A 350 37.61 -39.65 -19.59
CA ASN A 350 36.27 -40.11 -19.21
C ASN A 350 35.40 -40.03 -20.48
N TRP A 351 35.62 -41.01 -21.35
CA TRP A 351 34.76 -41.29 -22.47
C TRP A 351 33.44 -41.83 -21.92
N CYS A 352 32.29 -41.28 -22.33
CA CYS A 352 31.02 -41.94 -22.08
C CYS A 352 31.04 -43.27 -22.84
N GLU A 353 31.38 -44.36 -22.15
CA GLU A 353 31.45 -45.71 -22.73
C GLU A 353 30.06 -46.15 -23.20
N GLY A 354 29.78 -45.94 -24.49
CA GLY A 354 28.81 -46.72 -25.24
C GLY A 354 29.33 -48.16 -25.35
N LYS A 355 28.81 -49.02 -24.47
CA LYS A 355 28.77 -50.50 -24.50
C LYS A 355 29.94 -51.25 -25.18
N LYS A 356 30.64 -52.02 -24.32
CA LYS A 356 31.58 -53.11 -24.61
C LYS A 356 31.20 -53.97 -25.83
N LYS A 357 32.21 -54.21 -26.69
CA LYS A 357 32.33 -55.30 -27.66
C LYS A 357 31.65 -56.60 -27.18
N LYS A 358 30.77 -57.16 -28.01
CA LYS A 358 30.54 -58.61 -28.06
C LYS A 358 31.19 -59.15 -29.33
N THR A 359 32.40 -59.69 -29.15
CA THR A 359 33.04 -60.58 -30.10
C THR A 359 32.28 -61.90 -30.15
N TYR A 360 31.96 -62.40 -31.35
CA TYR A 360 31.72 -63.83 -31.61
C TYR A 360 32.78 -64.34 -32.57
#